data_AF-A0A7V9IKS1-F1
#
_entry.id   AF-A0A7V9IKS1-F1
#
_cell.length_a   1.000
_cell.length_b   1.000
_cell.length_c   1.000
_cell.angle_alpha   90.00
_cell.angle_beta   90.00
_cell.angle_gamma   90.00
#
_symmetry.space_group_name_H-M   'P 1'
#
loop_
_entity.id
_entity.type
_entity.pdbx_description
1 polymer ?
#
loop_
_entity_poly.entity_id
_entity_poly.type
_entity_poly.pdbx_seq_one_letter_code
_entity_poly.pdbx_strand_id
1 'polypeptide(L)' 'MMLIHCPGRGDELIPERRIHSLTNTDNGILMRIDCYCGRRHVVRTGRRAAQASNL' A
#
# COMPACT_ATOMS: atom_id res chain seq x y z
N MET A 1 -2.33 -10.44 6.59
CA MET A 1 -2.26 -9.09 7.26
C MET A 1 -1.09 -8.30 6.70
N MET A 2 -1.23 -6.98 6.48
CA MET A 2 -0.19 -6.12 5.89
C MET A 2 -0.01 -4.82 6.69
N LEU A 3 1.25 -4.46 6.99
CA LEU A 3 1.58 -3.16 7.57
C LEU A 3 1.67 -2.11 6.44
N ILE A 4 0.98 -0.98 6.61
CA ILE A 4 1.08 0.18 5.71
C ILE A 4 1.30 1.45 6.51
N HIS A 5 1.85 2.46 5.85
CA HIS A 5 1.88 3.81 6.39
C HIS A 5 0.67 4.62 5.90
N CYS A 6 -0.20 5.03 6.82
CA CYS A 6 -1.29 5.97 6.55
C CYS A 6 -0.84 7.40 6.89
N PRO A 7 -0.90 8.36 5.95
CA PRO A 7 -0.54 9.75 6.23
C PRO A 7 -1.35 10.42 7.34
N GLY A 8 -2.57 9.94 7.64
CA GLY A 8 -3.45 10.52 8.64
C GLY A 8 -3.38 9.88 10.03
N ARG A 9 -2.78 8.69 10.15
CA ARG A 9 -2.81 7.87 11.38
C ARG A 9 -1.49 7.19 11.73
N GLY A 10 -0.49 7.25 10.85
CA GLY A 10 0.77 6.52 11.01
C GLY A 10 0.64 5.08 10.51
N ASP A 11 1.43 4.19 11.11
CA ASP A 11 1.48 2.80 10.67
C ASP A 11 0.23 2.02 11.12
N GLU A 12 -0.38 1.30 10.18
CA GLU A 12 -1.60 0.52 10.40
C GLU A 12 -1.44 -0.92 9.90
N LEU A 13 -1.95 -1.87 10.71
CA LEU A 13 -2.10 -3.27 10.29
C LEU A 13 -3.45 -3.47 9.61
N ILE A 14 -3.41 -3.75 8.31
CA ILE A 14 -4.59 -3.96 7.48
C ILE A 14 -4.86 -5.46 7.30
N PRO A 15 -6.07 -5.93 7.67
CA PRO A 15 -6.51 -7.30 7.41
C PRO A 15 -6.90 -7.49 5.94
N GLU A 16 -6.81 -8.74 5.47
CA GLU A 16 -7.15 -9.10 4.08
C GLU A 16 -8.59 -8.74 3.68
N ARG A 17 -9.55 -8.85 4.59
CA ARG A 17 -10.95 -8.46 4.37
C ARG A 17 -11.16 -6.98 3.99
N ARG A 18 -10.15 -6.12 4.16
CA ARG A 18 -10.17 -4.69 3.78
C ARG A 18 -9.43 -4.43 2.46
N ILE A 19 -8.93 -5.47 1.79
CA ILE A 19 -8.29 -5.40 0.48
C ILE A 19 -9.36 -5.67 -0.59
N HIS A 20 -9.57 -4.70 -1.48
CA HIS A 20 -10.58 -4.77 -2.55
C HIS A 20 -10.05 -5.34 -3.85
N SER A 21 -8.78 -5.09 -4.14
CA SER A 21 -8.16 -5.57 -5.37
C SER A 21 -6.67 -5.79 -5.17
N LEU A 22 -6.16 -6.83 -5.82
CA LEU A 22 -4.74 -7.13 -5.98
C LEU A 22 -4.47 -7.25 -7.48
N THR A 23 -3.56 -6.43 -7.99
CA THR A 23 -3.17 -6.48 -9.41
C THR A 23 -1.66 -6.62 -9.48
N ASN A 24 -1.18 -7.75 -9.98
CA ASN A 24 0.24 -7.91 -10.28
C ASN A 24 0.57 -7.09 -11.54
N THR A 25 1.61 -6.27 -11.45
CA THR A 25 2.11 -5.43 -12.55
C THR A 25 3.61 -5.61 -12.66
N ASP A 26 4.21 -5.18 -13.77
CA ASP A 26 5.67 -5.20 -13.94
C ASP A 26 6.41 -4.37 -12.87
N ASN A 27 5.69 -3.45 -12.21
CA ASN A 27 6.22 -2.58 -11.15
C ASN A 27 5.91 -3.10 -9.73
N GLY A 28 5.40 -4.32 -9.59
CA GLY A 28 4.97 -4.92 -8.32
C GLY A 28 3.45 -5.06 -8.22
N ILE A 29 2.94 -5.38 -7.03
CA ILE A 29 1.51 -5.62 -6.80
C ILE A 29 0.85 -4.33 -6.35
N LEU A 30 -0.12 -3.85 -7.12
CA LEU A 30 -0.99 -2.75 -6.74
C LEU A 30 -2.16 -3.27 -5.91
N MET A 31 -2.39 -2.65 -4.76
CA MET A 31 -3.40 -3.02 -3.80
C MET A 31 -4.33 -1.84 -3.53
N ARG A 32 -5.64 -2.05 -3.62
CA ARG A 32 -6.63 -1.07 -3.15
C ARG A 32 -7.16 -1.51 -1.79
N ILE A 33 -7.04 -0.67 -0.78
CA ILE A 33 -7.39 -1.00 0.60
C ILE A 33 -8.26 0.07 1.23
N ASP A 34 -9.17 -0.33 2.12
CA ASP A 34 -9.90 0.59 3.00
C ASP A 34 -9.14 0.76 4.32
N CYS A 35 -8.56 1.95 4.52
CA CYS A 35 -7.75 2.29 5.68
C CYS A 35 -8.62 2.75 6.87
N TYR A 36 -8.11 2.62 8.10
CA TYR A 36 -8.84 3.07 9.30
C TYR A 36 -8.90 4.59 9.44
N CYS A 37 -8.23 5.37 8.58
CA CYS A 37 -8.47 6.80 8.43
C CYS A 37 -9.79 7.14 7.70
N GLY A 38 -10.53 6.12 7.22
CA GLY A 38 -11.79 6.29 6.50
C GLY A 38 -11.64 6.55 5.00
N ARG A 39 -10.41 6.49 4.46
CA ARG A 39 -10.12 6.66 3.03
C ARG A 39 -9.67 5.36 2.39
N ARG A 40 -9.84 5.27 1.07
CA ARG A 40 -9.26 4.20 0.26
C ARG A 40 -7.85 4.59 -0.17
N HIS A 41 -6.89 3.69 0.02
CA HIS A 41 -5.52 3.88 -0.41
C HIS A 41 -5.14 2.90 -1.52
N VAL A 42 -4.29 3.36 -2.43
CA VAL A 42 -3.58 2.50 -3.37
C VAL A 42 -2.17 2.31 -2.82
N VAL A 43 -1.81 1.07 -2.53
CA VAL A 43 -0.50 0.70 -2.01
C VAL A 43 0.18 -0.17 -3.05
N ARG A 44 1.45 0.10 -3.34
CA ARG A 44 2.26 -0.75 -4.21
C ARG A 44 3.20 -1.57 -3.35
N THR A 45 3.09 -2.88 -3.42
CA THR A 45 4.03 -3.81 -2.79
C THR A 45 5.00 -4.34 -3.85
N GLY A 46 6.23 -4.63 -3.45
CA GLY A 46 7.32 -4.98 -4.35
C GLY A 46 8.59 -4.21 -4.01
N ARG A 47 9.72 -4.56 -4.65
CA ARG A 47 10.93 -3.76 -4.52
C ARG A 47 10.64 -2.38 -5.09
N ARG A 48 10.96 -1.32 -4.34
CA ARG A 48 11.24 -0.04 -4.99
C ARG A 48 12.25 -0.37 -6.09
N ALA A 49 11.96 -0.05 -7.36
CA ALA A 49 13.06 0.30 -8.25
C ALA A 49 13.86 1.31 -7.43
N ALA A 50 15.13 1.00 -7.13
CA ALA A 50 16.00 1.89 -6.41
C ALA A 50 15.99 3.21 -7.18
N GLN A 51 15.10 4.12 -6.78
CA GLN A 51 15.02 5.41 -7.41
C GLN A 51 16.19 6.13 -6.78
N ALA A 52 17.26 6.13 -7.60
CA ALA A 52 18.39 7.01 -7.58
C ALA A 52 18.16 8.19 -6.64
N SER A 53 19.06 8.31 -5.67
CA SER A 53 19.34 9.58 -5.01
C SER A 53 19.45 10.65 -6.09
N ASN A 54 18.46 11.52 -6.15
CA ASN A 54 18.57 12.81 -6.82
C ASN A 54 17.95 13.84 -5.88
N LEU A 55 18.72 14.11 -4.83
CA LEU A 55 19.02 15.41 -4.24
C LEU A 55 20.22 15.23 -3.31
#